data_AF-A0A2I0MCB6-F1
#
_entry.id   AF-A0A2I0MCB6-F1
#
_cell.length_a   1.000
_cell.length_b   1.000
_cell.length_c   1.000
_cell.angle_alpha   90.00
_cell.angle_beta   90.00
_cell.angle_gamma   90.00
#
_symmetry.space_group_name_H-M   'P 1'
#
loop_
_entity.id
_entity.type
_entity.pdbx_description
1 polymer ?
#
loop_
_entity_poly.entity_id
_entity_poly.type
_entity_poly.pdbx_seq_one_letter_code
_entity_poly.pdbx_strand_id
1 'polypeptide(L)'
;MLRFLWESISCQTLLIFLVVFLLVADYMKHRKPKDFPPHPLYLPIVGQMYLMNFSNPLMTVQKLTEKYGDIFSMDMGSSSFVCVNGLWMIKEILVNQGENFLDRPELPLAREAFSNRGLISSNGHLWKQQRRFTLSTLRNFGLGKRSLEERIQEECRYLVDAFGDEQGDPFDPHFKINNAVSNIICSVTFGNRFEYHDEDFQKLLQLLDETVGLNGAIMSQVQPPATNMDSAILQCHSFFPGVNIKTCRVFITKLSCQCICFAQC
;
A
#
# COMPACT_ATOMS: atom_id res chain seq x y z
N MET A 1 -33.03 -46.59 -23.39
CA MET A 1 -32.91 -45.12 -23.66
C MET A 1 -31.82 -44.46 -22.83
N LEU A 2 -31.80 -44.54 -21.49
CA LEU A 2 -30.76 -43.89 -20.67
C LEU A 2 -29.33 -44.41 -20.91
N ARG A 3 -29.14 -45.71 -21.21
CA ARG A 3 -27.80 -46.26 -21.50
C ARG A 3 -27.18 -45.74 -22.79
N PHE A 4 -28.00 -45.39 -23.78
CA PHE A 4 -27.55 -44.87 -25.09
C PHE A 4 -27.11 -43.40 -25.00
N LEU A 5 -27.69 -42.64 -24.07
CA LEU A 5 -27.26 -41.27 -23.76
C LEU A 5 -25.89 -41.26 -23.06
N TRP A 6 -25.59 -42.24 -22.21
CA TRP A 6 -24.31 -42.35 -21.51
C TRP A 6 -23.14 -42.70 -22.43
N GLU A 7 -23.36 -43.54 -23.45
CA GLU A 7 -22.31 -43.87 -24.45
C GLU A 7 -22.07 -42.77 -25.49
N SER A 8 -23.02 -41.85 -25.66
CA SER A 8 -22.92 -40.70 -26.58
C SER A 8 -22.27 -39.47 -25.94
N ILE A 9 -22.17 -39.43 -24.61
CA ILE A 9 -21.48 -38.36 -23.89
C ILE A 9 -19.97 -38.60 -23.99
N SER A 10 -19.38 -38.12 -25.08
CA SER A 10 -17.93 -38.00 -25.22
C SER A 10 -17.38 -37.11 -24.10
N CYS A 11 -16.19 -37.44 -23.59
CA CYS A 11 -15.44 -36.59 -22.66
C CYS A 11 -15.33 -35.15 -23.17
N GLN A 12 -15.30 -34.96 -24.50
CA GLN A 12 -15.27 -33.63 -25.13
C GLN A 12 -16.54 -32.82 -24.83
N THR A 13 -17.72 -33.44 -24.89
CA THR A 13 -19.00 -32.77 -24.60
C THR A 13 -19.09 -32.37 -23.14
N LEU A 14 -18.60 -33.22 -22.22
CA LEU A 14 -18.52 -32.88 -20.79
C LEU A 14 -17.56 -31.73 -20.55
N LEU A 15 -16.41 -31.70 -21.22
CA LEU A 15 -15.43 -30.64 -21.10
C LEU A 15 -15.98 -29.31 -21.62
N ILE A 16 -16.65 -29.31 -22.77
CA ILE A 16 -17.31 -28.12 -23.32
C ILE A 16 -18.41 -27.63 -22.37
N PHE A 17 -19.26 -28.53 -21.87
CA PHE A 17 -20.30 -28.17 -20.91
C PHE A 17 -19.70 -27.55 -19.63
N LEU A 18 -18.64 -28.15 -19.10
CA LEU A 18 -17.94 -27.63 -17.92
C LEU A 18 -17.38 -26.24 -18.18
N VAL A 19 -16.71 -26.02 -19.32
CA VAL A 19 -16.16 -24.71 -19.68
C VAL A 19 -17.27 -23.66 -19.82
N VAL A 20 -18.35 -23.97 -20.54
CA VAL A 20 -19.49 -23.05 -20.69
C VAL A 20 -20.15 -22.76 -19.34
N PHE A 21 -20.34 -23.78 -18.51
CA PHE A 21 -20.90 -23.63 -17.16
C PHE A 21 -20.02 -22.70 -16.31
N LEU A 22 -18.69 -22.88 -16.34
CA LEU A 22 -17.75 -22.02 -15.62
C LEU A 22 -17.79 -20.58 -16.15
N LEU A 23 -17.88 -20.37 -17.46
CA LEU A 23 -17.99 -19.03 -18.06
C LEU A 23 -19.30 -18.32 -17.66
N VAL A 24 -20.42 -19.05 -17.67
CA VAL A 24 -21.72 -18.50 -17.25
C VAL A 24 -21.71 -18.21 -15.75
N ALA A 25 -21.16 -19.11 -14.93
CA ALA A 25 -21.00 -18.89 -13.50
C ALA A 25 -20.12 -17.66 -13.21
N ASP A 26 -19.00 -17.50 -13.93
CA ASP A 26 -18.12 -16.34 -13.81
C ASP A 26 -18.82 -15.04 -14.21
N TYR A 27 -19.55 -15.06 -15.34
CA TYR A 27 -20.34 -13.91 -15.79
C TYR A 27 -21.44 -13.53 -14.78
N MET A 28 -22.15 -14.51 -14.23
CA MET A 28 -23.18 -14.27 -13.22
C MET A 28 -22.57 -13.72 -11.92
N LYS A 29 -21.39 -14.20 -11.51
CA LYS A 29 -20.69 -13.75 -10.31
C LYS A 29 -20.21 -12.29 -10.43
N HIS A 30 -19.74 -11.88 -11.59
CA HIS A 30 -19.19 -10.53 -11.81
C HIS A 30 -20.20 -9.53 -12.38
N ARG A 31 -21.47 -9.92 -12.52
CA ARG A 31 -22.53 -9.04 -12.98
C ARG A 31 -22.72 -7.87 -12.02
N LYS A 32 -22.54 -6.65 -12.54
CA LYS A 32 -22.73 -5.41 -11.76
C LYS A 32 -24.22 -5.08 -11.57
N PRO A 33 -24.60 -4.44 -10.44
CA PRO A 33 -25.98 -4.02 -10.19
C PRO A 33 -26.44 -2.96 -11.20
N LYS A 34 -27.75 -2.68 -11.22
CA LYS A 34 -28.29 -1.53 -11.94
C LYS A 34 -27.71 -0.25 -11.34
N ASP A 35 -27.41 0.73 -12.19
CA ASP A 35 -26.81 2.03 -11.82
C ASP A 35 -25.35 1.96 -11.32
N PHE A 36 -24.63 0.88 -11.64
CA PHE A 36 -23.20 0.80 -11.38
C PHE A 36 -22.41 1.73 -12.33
N PRO A 37 -21.27 2.30 -11.88
CA PRO A 37 -20.42 3.13 -12.74
C PRO A 37 -20.05 2.46 -14.05
N PRO A 38 -19.81 3.23 -15.13
CA PRO A 38 -19.41 2.68 -16.42
C PRO A 38 -18.18 1.79 -16.24
N HIS A 39 -18.20 0.63 -16.89
CA HIS A 39 -17.15 -0.37 -16.77
C HIS A 39 -16.66 -0.80 -18.16
N PRO A 40 -15.34 -0.95 -18.36
CA PRO A 40 -14.83 -1.54 -19.58
C PRO A 40 -15.31 -2.99 -19.78
N LEU A 41 -15.06 -3.54 -20.97
CA LEU A 41 -15.38 -4.93 -21.26
C LEU A 41 -14.61 -5.87 -20.33
N TYR A 42 -15.34 -6.74 -19.62
CA TYR A 42 -14.79 -7.71 -18.70
C TYR A 42 -14.46 -9.02 -19.42
N LEU A 43 -13.23 -9.53 -19.25
CA LEU A 43 -12.87 -10.88 -19.69
C LEU A 43 -13.01 -11.87 -18.52
N PRO A 44 -13.57 -13.07 -18.76
CA PRO A 44 -13.65 -14.09 -17.71
C PRO A 44 -12.28 -14.40 -17.10
N ILE A 45 -12.25 -14.64 -15.79
CA ILE A 45 -11.06 -14.99 -14.98
C ILE A 45 -10.03 -13.85 -14.81
N VAL A 46 -9.68 -13.14 -15.88
CA VAL A 46 -8.61 -12.10 -15.88
C VAL A 46 -9.17 -10.71 -15.58
N GLY A 47 -10.45 -10.48 -15.84
CA GLY A 47 -11.07 -9.17 -15.74
C GLY A 47 -10.52 -8.20 -16.79
N GLN A 48 -10.16 -7.00 -16.36
CA GLN A 48 -9.67 -5.92 -17.23
C GLN A 48 -8.16 -5.68 -17.08
N MET A 49 -7.43 -6.64 -16.53
CA MET A 49 -5.97 -6.53 -16.41
C MET A 49 -5.28 -6.32 -17.76
N TYR A 50 -5.90 -6.77 -18.87
CA TYR A 50 -5.40 -6.55 -20.23
C TYR A 50 -5.37 -5.07 -20.65
N LEU A 51 -6.17 -4.20 -20.02
CA LEU A 51 -6.14 -2.77 -20.26
C LEU A 51 -5.01 -2.09 -19.48
N MET A 52 -4.49 -2.74 -18.44
CA MET A 52 -3.54 -2.14 -17.52
C MET A 52 -2.10 -2.26 -18.01
N ASN A 53 -1.46 -1.12 -18.19
CA ASN A 53 -0.01 -1.07 -18.28
C ASN A 53 0.59 -0.97 -16.86
N PHE A 54 1.12 -2.07 -16.35
CA PHE A 54 1.71 -2.12 -15.00
C PHE A 54 2.98 -1.26 -14.84
N SER A 55 3.67 -0.94 -15.94
CA SER A 55 4.84 -0.04 -15.91
C SER A 55 4.45 1.43 -15.81
N ASN A 56 3.28 1.80 -16.32
CA ASN A 56 2.75 3.16 -16.21
C ASN A 56 1.22 3.14 -15.98
N PRO A 57 0.79 2.86 -14.74
CA PRO A 57 -0.62 2.73 -14.43
C PRO A 57 -1.37 4.06 -14.52
N LEU A 58 -0.70 5.17 -14.19
CA LEU A 58 -1.29 6.52 -14.24
C LEU A 58 -1.75 6.87 -15.66
N MET A 59 -0.90 6.62 -16.67
CA MET A 59 -1.26 6.82 -18.07
C MET A 59 -2.44 5.95 -18.52
N THR A 60 -2.56 4.74 -17.97
CA THR A 60 -3.71 3.87 -18.25
C THR A 60 -4.99 4.47 -17.67
N VAL A 61 -4.95 4.85 -16.38
CA VAL A 61 -6.08 5.45 -15.69
C VAL A 61 -6.54 6.71 -16.42
N GLN A 62 -5.61 7.57 -16.85
CA GLN A 62 -5.95 8.77 -17.62
C GLN A 62 -6.71 8.45 -18.92
N LYS A 63 -6.25 7.49 -19.72
CA LYS A 63 -6.95 7.06 -20.94
C LYS A 63 -8.33 6.49 -20.67
N LEU A 64 -8.50 5.79 -19.54
CA LEU A 64 -9.80 5.27 -19.12
C LEU A 64 -10.72 6.40 -18.66
N THR A 65 -10.21 7.38 -17.92
CA THR A 65 -10.95 8.59 -17.54
C THR A 65 -11.43 9.36 -18.77
N GLU A 66 -10.58 9.55 -19.77
CA GLU A 66 -10.96 10.22 -21.04
C GLU A 66 -12.09 9.48 -21.78
N LYS A 67 -12.15 8.15 -21.66
CA LYS A 67 -13.12 7.31 -22.36
C LYS A 67 -14.44 7.09 -21.59
N TYR A 68 -14.37 6.92 -20.28
CA TYR A 68 -15.50 6.53 -19.44
C TYR A 68 -15.97 7.63 -18.48
N GLY A 69 -15.22 8.73 -18.39
CA GLY A 69 -15.52 9.87 -17.51
C GLY A 69 -14.81 9.78 -16.16
N ASP A 70 -15.13 10.73 -15.28
CA ASP A 70 -14.48 10.89 -13.98
C ASP A 70 -14.77 9.78 -12.96
N ILE A 71 -15.80 8.96 -13.20
CA ILE A 71 -16.14 7.82 -12.35
C ILE A 71 -16.30 6.61 -13.25
N PHE A 72 -15.44 5.62 -13.06
CA PHE A 72 -15.55 4.35 -13.76
C PHE A 72 -15.14 3.21 -12.84
N SER A 73 -15.61 2.01 -13.14
CA SER A 73 -15.23 0.82 -12.39
C SER A 73 -14.29 -0.06 -13.19
N MET A 74 -13.40 -0.74 -12.46
CA MET A 74 -12.45 -1.67 -13.03
C MET A 74 -12.26 -2.91 -12.17
N ASP A 75 -12.09 -4.06 -12.81
CA ASP A 75 -11.89 -5.35 -12.16
C ASP A 75 -10.49 -5.89 -12.50
N MET A 76 -9.70 -6.19 -11.47
CA MET A 76 -8.40 -6.83 -11.57
C MET A 76 -8.45 -8.21 -10.93
N GLY A 77 -8.56 -9.25 -11.75
CA GLY A 77 -8.76 -10.62 -11.26
C GLY A 77 -10.00 -10.72 -10.38
N SER A 78 -9.82 -11.10 -9.11
CA SER A 78 -10.92 -11.23 -8.14
C SER A 78 -11.29 -9.92 -7.41
N SER A 79 -10.55 -8.84 -7.65
CA SER A 79 -10.73 -7.57 -6.94
C SER A 79 -11.42 -6.52 -7.83
N SER A 80 -12.44 -5.86 -7.30
CA SER A 80 -13.17 -4.79 -7.99
C SER A 80 -12.81 -3.43 -7.40
N PHE A 81 -12.62 -2.45 -8.26
CA PHE A 81 -12.22 -1.09 -7.92
C PHE A 81 -13.15 -0.10 -8.61
N VAL A 82 -13.39 1.03 -7.94
CA VAL A 82 -14.05 2.20 -8.55
C VAL A 82 -13.03 3.32 -8.55
N CYS A 83 -12.64 3.73 -9.75
CA CYS A 83 -11.77 4.88 -9.96
C CYS A 83 -12.60 6.15 -9.95
N VAL A 84 -12.13 7.11 -9.17
CA VAL A 84 -12.76 8.42 -9.04
C VAL A 84 -11.71 9.48 -9.32
N ASN A 85 -12.00 10.33 -10.29
CA ASN A 85 -11.16 11.43 -10.71
C ASN A 85 -11.87 12.77 -10.47
N GLY A 86 -11.09 13.84 -10.37
CA GLY A 86 -11.59 15.19 -10.19
C GLY A 86 -11.71 15.60 -8.71
N LEU A 87 -11.21 16.80 -8.40
CA LEU A 87 -11.12 17.32 -7.04
C LEU A 87 -12.48 17.37 -6.32
N TRP A 88 -13.54 17.76 -7.04
CA TRP A 88 -14.87 17.84 -6.47
C TRP A 88 -15.37 16.47 -5.99
N MET A 89 -15.24 15.45 -6.83
CA MET A 89 -15.64 14.07 -6.49
C MET A 89 -14.79 13.49 -5.36
N ILE A 90 -13.47 13.69 -5.40
CA ILE A 90 -12.56 13.22 -4.35
C ILE A 90 -12.93 13.86 -3.01
N LYS A 91 -13.24 15.16 -2.99
CA LYS A 91 -13.70 15.85 -1.78
C LYS A 91 -15.04 15.33 -1.29
N GLU A 92 -15.99 15.09 -2.19
CA GLU A 92 -17.29 14.53 -1.84
C GLU A 92 -17.14 13.18 -1.13
N ILE A 93 -16.32 12.28 -1.69
CA ILE A 93 -16.13 10.91 -1.18
C ILE A 93 -15.31 10.91 0.12
N LEU A 94 -14.18 11.61 0.15
CA LEU A 94 -13.24 11.53 1.27
C LEU A 94 -13.61 12.45 2.45
N VAL A 95 -14.36 13.54 2.21
CA VAL A 95 -14.72 14.51 3.25
C VAL A 95 -16.20 14.42 3.58
N ASN A 96 -17.09 14.65 2.61
CA ASN A 96 -18.52 14.74 2.88
C ASN A 96 -19.13 13.37 3.20
N GLN A 97 -18.69 12.33 2.50
CA GLN A 97 -19.11 10.94 2.70
C GLN A 97 -18.02 10.10 3.39
N GLY A 98 -17.07 10.76 4.07
CA GLY A 98 -15.87 10.12 4.61
C GLY A 98 -16.15 8.86 5.42
N GLU A 99 -17.19 8.87 6.28
CA GLU A 99 -17.60 7.71 7.11
C GLU A 99 -17.93 6.44 6.28
N ASN A 100 -18.45 6.59 5.06
CA ASN A 100 -18.76 5.46 4.17
C ASN A 100 -17.51 4.88 3.48
N PHE A 101 -16.45 5.68 3.36
CA PHE A 101 -15.22 5.35 2.64
C PHE A 101 -13.98 5.32 3.57
N LEU A 102 -14.18 5.11 4.87
CA LEU A 102 -13.07 5.03 5.83
C LEU A 102 -12.24 3.77 5.70
N ASP A 103 -12.85 2.68 5.22
CA ASP A 103 -12.25 1.37 5.25
C ASP A 103 -11.06 1.26 4.29
N ARG A 104 -10.02 0.58 4.76
CA ARG A 104 -8.80 0.26 4.04
C ARG A 104 -8.97 -1.08 3.32
N PRO A 105 -8.60 -1.19 2.02
CA PRO A 105 -8.63 -2.47 1.33
C PRO A 105 -7.66 -3.45 1.98
N GLU A 106 -8.05 -4.72 2.06
CA GLU A 106 -7.15 -5.77 2.54
C GLU A 106 -6.12 -6.10 1.47
N LEU A 107 -4.91 -5.55 1.63
CA LEU A 107 -3.80 -5.87 0.75
C LEU A 107 -3.15 -7.18 1.21
N PRO A 108 -2.93 -8.18 0.32
CA PRO A 108 -2.33 -9.47 0.70
C PRO A 108 -0.99 -9.31 1.43
N LEU A 109 -0.10 -8.45 0.93
CA LEU A 109 1.17 -8.12 1.58
C LEU A 109 0.99 -7.53 2.97
N ALA A 110 0.05 -6.58 3.11
CA ALA A 110 -0.20 -5.93 4.40
C ALA A 110 -0.85 -6.89 5.40
N ARG A 111 -1.64 -7.86 4.93
CA ARG A 111 -2.23 -8.91 5.75
C ARG A 111 -1.16 -9.87 6.26
N GLU A 112 -0.22 -10.29 5.42
CA GLU A 112 0.86 -11.18 5.83
C GLU A 112 1.81 -10.47 6.82
N ALA A 113 2.25 -9.27 6.47
CA ALA A 113 3.20 -8.49 7.27
C ALA A 113 2.62 -7.96 8.58
N PHE A 114 1.39 -7.45 8.56
CA PHE A 114 0.81 -6.71 9.69
C PHE A 114 -0.41 -7.40 10.30
N SER A 115 -0.90 -8.51 9.71
CA SER A 115 -2.07 -9.26 10.20
C SER A 115 -3.31 -8.37 10.39
N ASN A 116 -3.51 -7.39 9.48
CA ASN A 116 -4.55 -6.36 9.53
C ASN A 116 -4.54 -5.51 10.82
N ARG A 117 -3.36 -5.32 11.44
CA ARG A 117 -3.14 -4.46 12.61
C ARG A 117 -2.32 -3.24 12.22
N GLY A 118 -2.45 -2.17 12.99
CA GLY A 118 -1.72 -0.92 12.74
C GLY A 118 -2.58 0.09 12.00
N LEU A 119 -2.10 1.33 11.92
CA LEU A 119 -2.88 2.46 11.39
C LEU A 119 -3.17 2.38 9.90
N ILE A 120 -2.32 1.68 9.13
CA ILE A 120 -2.43 1.56 7.67
C ILE A 120 -3.43 0.47 7.26
N SER A 121 -3.50 -0.63 8.02
CA SER A 121 -4.18 -1.85 7.57
C SER A 121 -5.36 -2.29 8.45
N SER A 122 -5.61 -1.64 9.58
CA SER A 122 -6.76 -1.96 10.44
C SER A 122 -8.00 -1.13 10.07
N ASN A 123 -9.18 -1.68 10.36
CA ASN A 123 -10.48 -1.03 10.13
C ASN A 123 -11.34 -1.00 11.41
N GLY A 124 -12.46 -0.27 11.34
CA GLY A 124 -13.48 -0.23 12.39
C GLY A 124 -12.99 0.26 13.76
N HIS A 125 -13.44 -0.39 14.83
CA HIS A 125 -13.15 0.03 16.20
C HIS A 125 -11.65 -0.04 16.55
N LEU A 126 -10.96 -1.06 16.03
CA LEU A 126 -9.52 -1.25 16.25
C LEU A 126 -8.72 -0.06 15.71
N TRP A 127 -9.03 0.35 14.47
CA TRP A 127 -8.41 1.52 13.86
C TRP A 127 -8.68 2.80 14.64
N LYS A 128 -9.94 3.04 15.05
CA LYS A 128 -10.33 4.21 15.85
C LYS A 128 -9.55 4.27 17.17
N GLN A 129 -9.35 3.13 17.85
CA GLN A 129 -8.54 3.06 19.07
C GLN A 129 -7.05 3.34 18.80
N GLN A 130 -6.45 2.68 17.80
CA GLN A 130 -5.03 2.85 17.47
C GLN A 130 -4.72 4.29 17.02
N ARG A 131 -5.62 4.90 16.25
CA ARG A 131 -5.49 6.30 15.80
C ARG A 131 -5.52 7.27 16.97
N ARG A 132 -6.51 7.14 17.87
CA ARG A 132 -6.61 7.99 19.08
C ARG A 132 -5.37 7.86 19.96
N PHE A 133 -4.95 6.63 20.25
CA PHE A 133 -3.75 6.37 21.04
C PHE A 133 -2.51 6.99 20.38
N THR A 134 -2.30 6.76 19.09
CA THR A 134 -1.10 7.24 18.39
C THR A 134 -1.07 8.77 18.32
N LEU A 135 -2.18 9.43 17.98
CA LEU A 135 -2.23 10.89 17.93
C LEU A 135 -2.02 11.54 19.30
N SER A 136 -2.58 10.95 20.35
CA SER A 136 -2.36 11.41 21.73
C SER A 136 -0.88 11.28 22.12
N THR A 137 -0.28 10.12 21.85
CA THR A 137 1.13 9.85 22.15
C THR A 137 2.06 10.76 21.35
N LEU A 138 1.81 10.98 20.07
CA LEU A 138 2.61 11.89 19.25
C LEU A 138 2.54 13.35 19.75
N ARG A 139 1.36 13.84 20.15
CA ARG A 139 1.20 15.16 20.78
C ARG A 139 1.98 15.26 22.11
N ASN A 140 2.01 14.18 22.88
CA ASN A 140 2.79 14.11 24.12
C ASN A 140 4.30 14.16 23.85
N PHE A 141 4.78 13.51 22.79
CA PHE A 141 6.17 13.56 22.35
C PHE A 141 6.57 14.84 21.59
N GLY A 142 5.66 15.81 21.49
CA GLY A 142 5.99 17.13 20.96
C GLY A 142 5.56 17.39 19.53
N LEU A 143 4.75 16.52 18.91
CA LEU A 143 4.15 16.83 17.61
C LEU A 143 3.34 18.12 17.71
N GLY A 144 3.72 19.12 16.90
CA GLY A 144 3.12 20.47 16.92
C GLY A 144 3.61 21.37 18.07
N LYS A 145 4.70 21.00 18.76
CA LYS A 145 5.36 21.81 19.80
C LYS A 145 6.79 22.17 19.39
N ARG A 146 7.34 23.21 20.03
CA ARG A 146 8.72 23.68 19.83
C ARG A 146 9.78 22.59 20.07
N SER A 147 9.50 21.61 20.93
CA SER A 147 10.42 20.51 21.19
C SER A 147 10.67 19.61 19.98
N LEU A 148 9.70 19.46 19.07
CA LEU A 148 9.92 18.74 17.82
C LEU A 148 10.69 19.60 16.81
N GLU A 149 10.39 20.90 16.78
CA GLU A 149 11.12 21.86 15.94
C GLU A 149 12.62 21.87 16.28
N GLU A 150 12.98 21.88 17.57
CA GLU A 150 14.37 21.80 18.02
C GLU A 150 15.08 20.53 17.52
N ARG A 151 14.38 19.38 17.52
CA ARG A 151 14.91 18.10 17.00
C ARG A 151 15.06 18.12 15.47
N ILE A 152 14.12 18.73 14.76
CA ILE A 152 14.21 18.91 13.31
C ILE A 152 15.40 19.81 12.98
N GLN A 153 15.56 20.93 13.68
CA GLN A 153 16.70 21.84 13.48
C GLN A 153 18.03 21.15 13.78
N GLU A 154 18.08 20.32 14.82
CA GLU A 154 19.25 19.51 15.14
C GLU A 154 19.59 18.53 14.02
N GLU A 155 18.61 17.78 13.51
CA GLU A 155 18.85 16.83 12.41
C GLU A 155 19.21 17.53 11.10
N CYS A 156 18.65 18.73 10.84
CA CYS A 156 19.07 19.54 9.71
C CYS A 156 20.56 19.93 9.77
N ARG A 157 21.12 20.18 10.97
CA ARG A 157 22.56 20.45 11.11
C ARG A 157 23.38 19.21 10.73
N TYR A 158 23.01 18.04 11.24
CA TYR A 158 23.68 16.79 10.88
C TYR A 158 23.58 16.48 9.38
N LEU A 159 22.44 16.77 8.75
CA LEU A 159 22.28 16.58 7.32
C LEU A 159 23.18 17.52 6.50
N VAL A 160 23.32 18.79 6.92
CA VAL A 160 24.23 19.75 6.29
C VAL A 160 25.68 19.30 6.42
N ASP A 161 26.08 18.81 7.59
CA ASP A 161 27.43 18.25 7.80
C ASP A 161 27.65 17.03 6.89
N ALA A 162 26.68 16.12 6.82
CA ALA A 162 26.75 14.94 5.96
C ALA A 162 26.77 15.26 4.45
N PHE A 163 26.26 16.43 4.03
CA PHE A 163 26.43 16.94 2.66
C PHE A 163 27.80 17.59 2.47
N GLY A 164 28.34 18.25 3.51
CA GLY A 164 29.69 18.81 3.49
C GLY A 164 30.77 17.75 3.29
N ASP A 165 30.56 16.55 3.84
CA ASP A 165 31.47 15.39 3.70
C ASP A 165 31.68 14.93 2.25
N GLU A 166 30.75 15.26 1.35
CA GLU A 166 30.83 14.92 -0.08
C GLU A 166 31.80 15.86 -0.84
N GLN A 167 32.35 16.90 -0.18
CA GLN A 167 33.42 17.77 -0.69
C GLN A 167 33.12 18.44 -2.06
N GLY A 168 31.84 18.56 -2.42
CA GLY A 168 31.40 19.14 -3.69
C GLY A 168 31.33 18.14 -4.86
N ASP A 169 31.62 16.86 -4.62
CA ASP A 169 31.44 15.81 -5.62
C ASP A 169 29.95 15.52 -5.86
N PRO A 170 29.56 15.09 -7.08
CA PRO A 170 28.19 14.66 -7.34
C PRO A 170 27.85 13.41 -6.53
N PHE A 171 26.79 13.47 -5.72
CA PHE A 171 26.27 12.35 -4.94
C PHE A 171 24.74 12.27 -5.04
N ASP A 172 24.17 11.12 -4.68
CA ASP A 172 22.71 10.94 -4.57
C ASP A 172 22.23 11.32 -3.15
N PRO A 173 21.46 12.41 -2.99
CA PRO A 173 20.99 12.84 -1.68
C PRO A 173 19.84 11.99 -1.13
N HIS A 174 19.22 11.11 -1.92
CA HIS A 174 18.03 10.36 -1.55
C HIS A 174 18.19 9.63 -0.21
N PHE A 175 19.27 8.85 -0.06
CA PHE A 175 19.51 8.07 1.16
C PHE A 175 19.84 8.93 2.38
N LYS A 176 20.60 10.02 2.21
CA LYS A 176 20.93 10.94 3.31
C LYS A 176 19.68 11.69 3.81
N ILE A 177 18.81 12.12 2.90
CA ILE A 177 17.53 12.75 3.26
C ILE A 177 16.62 11.74 3.96
N ASN A 178 16.49 10.52 3.44
CA ASN A 178 15.68 9.47 4.08
C ASN A 178 16.21 9.10 5.48
N ASN A 179 17.53 9.11 5.67
CA ASN A 179 18.16 8.93 6.98
C ASN A 179 17.77 10.06 7.95
N ALA A 180 17.90 11.33 7.53
CA ALA A 180 17.50 12.49 8.33
C ALA A 180 16.03 12.41 8.79
N VAL A 181 15.13 12.13 7.84
CA VAL A 181 13.69 12.00 8.11
C VAL A 181 13.43 10.86 9.10
N SER A 182 14.12 9.73 8.92
CA SER A 182 13.99 8.58 9.79
C SER A 182 14.54 8.84 11.20
N ASN A 183 15.63 9.58 11.31
CA ASN A 183 16.22 9.99 12.59
C ASN A 183 15.30 10.91 13.40
N ILE A 184 14.58 11.83 12.74
CA ILE A 184 13.56 12.64 13.42
C ILE A 184 12.50 11.73 14.05
N ILE A 185 12.01 10.73 13.31
CA ILE A 185 11.02 9.76 13.82
C ILE A 185 11.62 8.91 14.93
N CYS A 186 12.81 8.33 14.73
CA CYS A 186 13.52 7.52 15.72
C CYS A 186 13.73 8.28 17.02
N SER A 187 14.14 9.54 16.94
CA SER A 187 14.31 10.38 18.13
C SER A 187 13.00 10.52 18.90
N VAL A 188 11.87 10.71 18.20
CA VAL A 188 10.54 10.90 18.80
C VAL A 188 10.00 9.59 19.36
N THR A 189 10.26 8.45 18.71
CA THR A 189 9.69 7.15 19.10
C THR A 189 10.56 6.39 20.10
N PHE A 190 11.89 6.49 19.98
CA PHE A 190 12.86 5.70 20.75
C PHE A 190 13.79 6.57 21.60
N GLY A 191 13.79 7.88 21.42
CA GLY A 191 14.67 8.79 22.15
C GLY A 191 16.08 8.88 21.60
N ASN A 192 16.44 8.07 20.60
CA ASN A 192 17.79 7.95 20.06
C ASN A 192 17.82 8.25 18.56
N ARG A 193 18.98 8.73 18.08
CA ARG A 193 19.32 8.89 16.66
C ARG A 193 20.36 7.84 16.25
N PHE A 194 20.41 7.54 14.97
CA PHE A 194 21.41 6.66 14.36
C PHE A 194 22.41 7.48 13.54
N GLU A 195 23.63 6.97 13.42
CA GLU A 195 24.66 7.62 12.61
C GLU A 195 24.39 7.42 11.12
N TYR A 196 24.85 8.35 10.29
CA TYR A 196 24.62 8.29 8.85
C TYR A 196 25.36 7.13 8.18
N HIS A 197 26.48 6.70 8.77
CA HIS A 197 27.33 5.60 8.29
C HIS A 197 27.03 4.25 8.97
N ASP A 198 25.97 4.18 9.77
CA ASP A 198 25.52 2.92 10.37
C ASP A 198 24.99 2.00 9.25
N GLU A 199 25.80 1.01 8.86
CA GLU A 199 25.49 0.08 7.77
C GLU A 199 24.19 -0.69 8.01
N ASP A 200 23.94 -1.06 9.26
CA ASP A 200 22.77 -1.81 9.64
C ASP A 200 21.51 -0.90 9.50
N PHE A 201 21.61 0.38 9.88
CA PHE A 201 20.49 1.34 9.77
C PHE A 201 20.21 1.71 8.31
N GLN A 202 21.27 1.92 7.51
CA GLN A 202 21.14 2.11 6.07
C GLN A 202 20.45 0.92 5.39
N LYS A 203 20.84 -0.30 5.74
CA LYS A 203 20.20 -1.52 5.23
C LYS A 203 18.73 -1.60 5.62
N LEU A 204 18.37 -1.21 6.85
CA LEU A 204 16.98 -1.11 7.25
C LEU A 204 16.21 -0.09 6.39
N LEU A 205 16.77 1.09 6.15
CA LEU A 205 16.13 2.12 5.31
C LEU A 205 15.94 1.64 3.87
N GLN A 206 16.93 0.96 3.30
CA GLN A 206 16.84 0.39 1.95
C GLN A 206 15.72 -0.66 1.86
N LEU A 207 15.64 -1.57 2.84
CA LEU A 207 14.56 -2.57 2.88
C LEU A 207 13.17 -1.92 3.01
N LEU A 208 13.07 -0.82 3.76
CA LEU A 208 11.83 -0.05 3.88
C LEU A 208 11.45 0.64 2.58
N ASP A 209 12.40 1.26 1.88
CA ASP A 209 12.20 1.92 0.60
C ASP A 209 11.71 0.93 -0.48
N GLU A 210 12.39 -0.23 -0.58
CA GLU A 210 11.96 -1.32 -1.46
C GLU A 210 10.55 -1.80 -1.13
N THR A 211 10.25 -1.97 0.16
CA THR A 211 8.92 -2.40 0.62
C THR A 211 7.83 -1.39 0.25
N VAL A 212 8.12 -0.09 0.35
CA VAL A 212 7.17 0.96 -0.06
C VAL A 212 6.98 0.94 -1.58
N GLY A 213 8.06 0.83 -2.35
CA GLY A 213 7.99 0.72 -3.81
C GLY A 213 7.17 -0.48 -4.27
N LEU A 214 7.35 -1.63 -3.62
CA LEU A 214 6.57 -2.84 -3.89
C LEU A 214 5.08 -2.64 -3.53
N ASN A 215 4.76 -2.05 -2.38
CA ASN A 215 3.37 -1.77 -1.98
C ASN A 215 2.67 -0.76 -2.92
N GLY A 216 3.41 0.23 -3.46
CA GLY A 216 2.88 1.22 -4.40
C GLY A 216 2.64 0.67 -5.81
N ALA A 217 3.33 -0.41 -6.20
CA ALA A 217 3.12 -1.05 -7.49
C ALA A 217 1.75 -1.76 -7.52
N ILE A 218 0.95 -1.52 -8.57
CA ILE A 218 -0.34 -2.22 -8.75
C ILE A 218 -0.16 -3.75 -8.81
N MET A 219 1.02 -4.22 -9.23
CA MET A 219 1.39 -5.63 -9.22
C MET A 219 1.33 -6.28 -7.82
N SER A 220 1.50 -5.52 -6.73
CA SER A 220 1.36 -6.06 -5.36
C SER A 220 -0.05 -6.53 -5.03
N GLN A 221 -1.06 -6.04 -5.76
CA GLN A 221 -2.45 -6.48 -5.66
C GLN A 221 -2.70 -7.83 -6.33
N VAL A 222 -1.83 -8.19 -7.28
CA VAL A 222 -1.96 -9.38 -8.13
C VAL A 222 -1.05 -10.50 -7.64
N GLN A 223 0.13 -10.18 -7.11
CA GLN A 223 1.07 -11.16 -6.60
C GLN A 223 1.91 -10.59 -5.45
N PRO A 224 1.92 -11.23 -4.26
CA PRO A 224 2.76 -10.78 -3.16
C PRO A 224 4.23 -11.15 -3.42
N PRO A 225 5.18 -10.20 -3.43
CA PRO A 225 6.59 -10.49 -3.16
C PRO A 225 6.76 -10.89 -1.69
N ALA A 226 6.88 -12.19 -1.43
CA ALA A 226 6.92 -12.76 -0.07
C ALA A 226 8.25 -12.56 0.69
N THR A 227 9.32 -12.04 0.07
CA THR A 227 10.67 -12.15 0.66
C THR A 227 11.19 -10.91 1.39
N ASN A 228 10.82 -9.69 0.96
CA ASN A 228 11.54 -8.50 1.43
C ASN A 228 10.98 -7.94 2.75
N MET A 229 9.66 -8.00 2.97
CA MET A 229 9.04 -7.43 4.18
C MET A 229 9.39 -8.21 5.46
N ASP A 230 9.48 -9.54 5.40
CA ASP A 230 9.89 -10.36 6.56
C ASP A 230 11.35 -10.06 6.96
N SER A 231 12.22 -9.81 5.98
CA SER A 231 13.61 -9.40 6.24
C SER A 231 13.68 -8.01 6.91
N ALA A 232 12.85 -7.05 6.48
CA ALA A 232 12.75 -5.73 7.11
C ALA A 232 12.24 -5.81 8.56
N ILE A 233 11.26 -6.69 8.82
CA ILE A 233 10.72 -6.92 10.18
C ILE A 233 11.79 -7.55 11.09
N LEU A 234 12.54 -8.52 10.59
CA LEU A 234 13.61 -9.18 11.35
C LEU A 234 14.75 -8.20 11.67
N GLN A 235 15.16 -7.39 10.68
CA GLN A 235 16.22 -6.38 10.81
C GLN A 235 15.81 -5.24 11.77
N CYS A 236 14.54 -4.82 11.77
CA CYS A 236 14.02 -3.92 12.81
C CYS A 236 14.12 -4.52 14.21
N HIS A 237 13.78 -5.81 14.37
CA HIS A 237 13.81 -6.47 15.67
C HIS A 237 15.24 -6.64 16.21
N SER A 238 16.23 -6.84 15.35
CA SER A 238 17.64 -6.89 15.76
C SER A 238 18.16 -5.53 16.24
N PHE A 239 17.70 -4.43 15.64
CA PHE A 239 18.07 -3.07 16.06
C PHE A 239 17.50 -2.64 17.39
N PHE A 240 16.30 -3.12 17.71
CA PHE A 240 15.58 -2.73 18.90
C PHE A 240 15.30 -3.96 19.78
N PRO A 241 16.32 -4.56 20.42
CA PRO A 241 16.18 -5.81 21.17
C PRO A 241 15.25 -5.71 22.40
N GLY A 242 14.90 -4.50 22.83
CA GLY A 242 13.89 -4.23 23.88
C GLY A 242 12.47 -3.96 23.34
N VAL A 243 12.28 -3.94 22.02
CA VAL A 243 11.04 -3.56 21.35
C VAL A 243 10.41 -4.81 20.74
N ASN A 244 9.31 -5.27 21.32
CA ASN A 244 8.57 -6.44 20.86
C ASN A 244 8.34 -6.38 19.33
N ILE A 245 8.41 -7.51 18.64
CA ILE A 245 8.13 -7.63 17.19
C ILE A 245 6.83 -6.92 16.77
N LYS A 246 5.83 -6.86 17.68
CA LYS A 246 4.58 -6.11 17.50
C LYS A 246 4.79 -4.60 17.40
N THR A 247 5.72 -4.06 18.17
CA THR A 247 6.09 -2.63 18.16
C THR A 247 7.03 -2.33 16.99
N CYS A 248 7.91 -3.25 16.59
CA CYS A 248 8.66 -3.13 15.33
C CYS A 248 7.74 -3.07 14.11
N ARG A 249 6.68 -3.90 14.06
CA ARG A 249 5.63 -3.80 13.03
C ARG A 249 4.96 -2.43 13.03
N VAL A 250 4.69 -1.84 14.20
CA VAL A 250 4.12 -0.49 14.31
C VAL A 250 5.10 0.61 13.88
N PHE A 251 6.40 0.44 14.14
CA PHE A 251 7.45 1.36 13.71
C PHE A 251 7.63 1.35 12.19
N ILE A 252 7.71 0.15 11.59
CA ILE A 252 7.68 -0.04 10.13
C ILE A 252 6.42 0.60 9.56
N THR A 253 5.24 0.29 10.12
CA THR A 253 3.97 0.93 9.70
C THR A 253 4.04 2.45 9.75
N LYS A 254 4.70 3.06 10.76
CA LYS A 254 4.84 4.52 10.88
C LYS A 254 5.81 5.11 9.85
N LEU A 255 6.95 4.47 9.62
CA LEU A 255 7.93 4.86 8.60
C LEU A 255 7.37 4.71 7.18
N SER A 256 6.71 3.58 6.89
CA SER A 256 6.00 3.35 5.63
C SER A 256 4.86 4.35 5.42
N CYS A 257 4.14 4.71 6.49
CA CYS A 257 3.11 5.77 6.45
C CYS A 257 3.68 7.10 5.98
N GLN A 258 4.94 7.42 6.31
CA GLN A 258 5.55 8.68 5.95
C GLN A 258 5.94 8.71 4.47
N CYS A 259 6.48 7.60 3.94
CA CYS A 259 6.75 7.49 2.51
C CYS A 259 5.46 7.51 1.68
N ILE A 260 4.39 6.86 2.18
CA ILE A 260 3.07 6.87 1.52
C ILE A 260 2.36 8.22 1.66
N CYS A 261 2.43 8.89 2.81
CA CYS A 261 1.84 10.22 3.01
C CYS A 261 2.59 11.32 2.23
N PHE A 262 3.92 11.22 2.09
CA PHE A 262 4.69 12.11 1.22
C PHE A 262 4.40 11.88 -0.26
N ALA A 263 4.07 10.65 -0.67
CA ALA A 263 3.64 10.37 -2.05
C ALA A 263 2.18 10.77 -2.34
N GLN A 264 1.39 11.10 -1.32
CA GLN A 264 -0.02 11.51 -1.43
C GLN A 264 -0.27 13.00 -1.12
N CYS A 265 0.79 13.81 -0.93
CA CYS A 265 0.72 15.27 -0.89
C CYS A 265 1.32 15.88 -2.16
#